data_AF-A0A1H7SYM8-F1
#
_entry.id   AF-A0A1H7SYM8-F1
#
_cell.length_a   1.000
_cell.length_b   1.000
_cell.length_c   1.000
_cell.angle_alpha   90.00
_cell.angle_beta   90.00
_cell.angle_gamma   90.00
#
_symmetry.space_group_name_H-M   'P 1'
#
loop_
_entity.id
_entity.type
_entity.pdbx_description
1 polymer ?
#
loop_
_entity_poly.entity_id
_entity_poly.type
_entity_poly.pdbx_seq_one_letter_code
_entity_poly.pdbx_strand_id
1 'polypeptide(L)'
;MKRIILVIAIFCIANVGNSQCSIENDDDQLINGTSLQSGQSFIASCNGILNSIGILTFTSDVVNVTLYDGEGYGGTVLGTLTNQTTSPFSTPTDYSEFDFSALNITLISGQTYTLDISNIGGLIAYDNEPTPNYADGQRYENGISQANSDLLFLVNLTAIPCTDPDIPTVTHAPTTLCEGDTATLSISGNLNDATEWHIYTGACGGTEIGTTSTSSFVVTPSSPSTTYFVRGEGGLCVVPGSCANLTVNVTANDVASYSAPADLCINAGIQTNLGGGTPTGGVYSGPGVTDDGNGLTYSFNPTISDVGTHSITYTSAGTCNDSSSDSIEVFDLPNITFSAPSDLCIDQGTQTGLTGGSPAGGTYSGSGVTDSGNG
;
A
#
# COMPACT_ATOMS: atom_id res chain seq x y z
N MET A 1 15.11 -3.60 -10.16
CA MET A 1 16.17 -3.05 -11.04
C MET A 1 15.95 -1.55 -11.15
N LYS A 2 16.52 -0.75 -10.25
CA LYS A 2 16.40 0.71 -10.30
C LYS A 2 17.74 1.26 -10.79
N ARG A 3 17.67 2.03 -11.88
CA ARG A 3 18.79 2.65 -12.59
C ARG A 3 19.12 3.98 -11.90
N ILE A 4 20.34 4.12 -11.41
CA ILE A 4 20.93 5.43 -11.10
C ILE A 4 21.74 5.79 -12.34
N ILE A 5 21.52 6.96 -12.92
CA ILE A 5 22.32 7.42 -14.06
C ILE A 5 23.53 8.14 -13.46
N LEU A 6 24.66 7.45 -13.38
CA LEU A 6 25.95 8.12 -13.17
C LEU A 6 26.39 8.64 -14.53
N VAL A 7 26.25 9.95 -14.77
CA VAL A 7 26.87 10.61 -15.92
C VAL A 7 28.29 10.98 -15.52
N ILE A 8 29.28 10.19 -15.91
CA ILE A 8 30.66 10.69 -15.97
C ILE A 8 30.72 11.60 -17.21
N ALA A 9 30.57 12.90 -16.98
CA ALA A 9 30.78 13.91 -17.99
C ALA A 9 32.27 14.22 -18.07
N ILE A 10 32.96 13.75 -19.13
CA ILE A 10 34.29 14.24 -19.47
C ILE A 10 34.10 15.64 -20.07
N PHE A 11 34.07 16.65 -19.20
CA PHE A 11 33.98 18.06 -19.59
C PHE A 11 35.33 18.54 -20.13
N CYS A 12 35.50 18.52 -21.45
CA CYS A 12 36.31 19.54 -22.11
C CYS A 12 35.40 20.75 -22.35
N ILE A 13 35.61 21.80 -21.54
CA ILE A 13 34.87 23.08 -21.43
C ILE A 13 33.74 23.07 -20.37
N ALA A 14 34.14 23.49 -19.16
CA ALA A 14 33.35 24.21 -18.16
C ALA A 14 31.91 23.75 -17.85
N ASN A 15 31.73 22.89 -16.85
CA ASN A 15 30.96 23.25 -15.64
C ASN A 15 31.03 22.15 -14.57
N VAL A 16 31.54 22.55 -13.41
CA VAL A 16 31.51 21.82 -12.15
C VAL A 16 30.05 21.66 -11.72
N GLY A 17 29.54 20.43 -11.64
CA GLY A 17 28.14 20.19 -11.29
C GLY A 17 27.81 18.84 -10.67
N ASN A 18 28.78 17.93 -10.47
CA ASN A 18 28.56 16.70 -9.73
C ASN A 18 29.48 16.65 -8.51
N SER A 19 28.93 16.85 -7.32
CA SER A 19 29.66 16.87 -6.04
C SER A 19 30.19 15.49 -5.61
N GLN A 20 30.07 14.46 -6.46
CA GLN A 20 30.37 13.06 -6.14
C GLN A 20 31.66 12.51 -6.76
N CYS A 21 32.31 13.24 -7.68
CA CYS A 21 33.58 12.83 -8.27
C CYS A 21 34.61 13.96 -8.23
N SER A 22 35.86 13.64 -7.88
CA SER A 22 37.04 14.50 -8.06
C SER A 22 37.97 13.88 -9.11
N ILE A 23 38.71 14.72 -9.84
CA ILE A 23 39.69 14.30 -10.83
C ILE A 23 41.03 14.87 -10.38
N GLU A 24 41.99 13.99 -10.13
CA GLU A 24 43.37 14.32 -9.74
C GLU A 24 44.31 13.74 -10.80
N ASN A 25 45.28 14.54 -11.25
CA ASN A 25 46.41 14.05 -12.06
C ASN A 25 47.46 13.42 -11.12
N ASP A 26 48.36 12.61 -11.66
CA ASP A 26 49.49 11.97 -10.95
C ASP A 26 50.43 12.95 -10.18
N ASP A 27 50.24 14.27 -10.34
CA ASP A 27 50.95 15.35 -9.63
C ASP A 27 50.19 15.95 -8.41
N ASP A 28 49.08 15.35 -7.95
CA ASP A 28 48.38 15.72 -6.69
C ASP A 28 47.81 17.16 -6.68
N GLN A 29 47.50 17.72 -7.86
CA GLN A 29 46.94 19.06 -8.04
C GLN A 29 45.46 18.99 -8.50
N LEU A 30 44.56 19.65 -7.76
CA LEU A 30 43.17 19.90 -8.17
C LEU A 30 43.12 20.73 -9.46
N ILE A 31 42.64 20.15 -10.56
CA ILE A 31 42.66 20.79 -11.88
C ILE A 31 41.52 21.82 -11.99
N ASN A 32 41.84 23.11 -11.80
CA ASN A 32 40.96 24.23 -12.15
C ASN A 32 41.15 24.63 -13.62
N GLY A 33 40.50 23.89 -14.52
CA GLY A 33 39.84 24.44 -15.72
C GLY A 33 40.62 25.11 -16.87
N THR A 34 41.95 25.20 -16.93
CA THR A 34 42.60 25.87 -18.10
C THR A 34 43.93 25.30 -18.64
N SER A 35 44.42 24.14 -18.20
CA SER A 35 45.57 23.50 -18.87
C SER A 35 45.65 22.00 -18.62
N LEU A 36 45.41 21.19 -19.64
CA LEU A 36 45.76 19.77 -19.65
C LEU A 36 46.96 19.62 -20.58
N GLN A 37 48.07 19.10 -20.09
CA GLN A 37 49.26 18.81 -20.90
C GLN A 37 49.14 17.39 -21.50
N SER A 38 49.71 17.22 -22.70
CA SER A 38 49.71 15.95 -23.42
C SER A 38 50.40 14.84 -22.62
N GLY A 39 49.75 13.69 -22.47
CA GLY A 39 50.34 12.49 -21.84
C GLY A 39 50.13 12.32 -20.34
N GLN A 40 49.10 12.95 -19.75
CA GLN A 40 48.76 12.74 -18.34
C GLN A 40 47.73 11.62 -18.16
N SER A 41 48.05 10.66 -17.29
CA SER A 41 47.06 9.79 -16.66
C SER A 41 46.36 10.58 -15.56
N PHE A 42 45.05 10.44 -15.44
CA PHE A 42 44.33 11.02 -14.31
C PHE A 42 43.53 9.93 -13.59
N ILE A 43 43.45 10.09 -12.28
CA ILE A 43 42.67 9.25 -11.40
C ILE A 43 41.36 9.99 -11.14
N ALA A 44 40.26 9.45 -11.64
CA ALA A 44 38.94 9.89 -11.24
C ALA A 44 38.55 9.12 -9.96
N SER A 45 38.40 9.85 -8.86
CA SER A 45 37.83 9.30 -7.63
C SER A 45 36.34 9.62 -7.63
N CYS A 46 35.51 8.58 -7.69
CA CYS A 46 34.06 8.71 -7.75
C CYS A 46 33.40 7.94 -6.61
N ASN A 47 32.49 8.59 -5.90
CA ASN A 47 31.58 7.94 -4.96
C ASN A 47 30.32 7.46 -5.72
N GLY A 48 30.17 6.16 -5.94
CA GLY A 48 28.91 5.58 -6.46
C GLY A 48 29.03 4.34 -7.34
N ILE A 49 27.94 4.02 -8.04
CA ILE A 49 27.85 2.90 -9.00
C ILE A 49 28.01 3.47 -10.41
N LEU A 50 28.98 2.96 -11.18
CA LEU A 50 29.20 3.33 -12.58
C LEU A 50 28.12 2.74 -13.49
N ASN A 51 27.30 3.59 -14.11
CA ASN A 51 26.18 3.15 -14.94
C ASN A 51 26.35 3.57 -16.42
N SER A 52 26.72 4.83 -16.68
CA SER A 52 27.06 5.26 -18.04
C SER A 52 28.31 6.15 -18.07
N ILE A 53 28.93 6.25 -19.26
CA ILE A 53 30.05 7.14 -19.52
C ILE A 53 29.74 7.93 -20.79
N GLY A 54 29.83 9.26 -20.71
CA GLY A 54 29.71 10.13 -21.88
C GLY A 54 31.07 10.42 -22.50
N ILE A 55 31.21 10.15 -23.80
CA ILE A 55 32.44 10.42 -24.56
C ILE A 55 32.09 11.35 -25.73
N LEU A 56 32.74 12.51 -25.78
CA LEU A 56 32.68 13.40 -26.94
C LEU A 56 33.43 12.73 -28.11
N THR A 57 32.75 12.49 -29.22
CA THR A 57 33.36 11.93 -30.43
C THR A 57 33.19 12.91 -31.59
N PHE A 58 34.29 13.24 -32.28
CA PHE A 58 34.30 14.27 -33.32
C PHE A 58 34.20 13.70 -34.75
N THR A 59 34.10 12.38 -34.91
CA THR A 59 34.08 11.70 -36.21
C THR A 59 33.12 10.53 -36.22
N SER A 60 32.74 10.07 -37.42
CA SER A 60 31.85 8.92 -37.68
C SER A 60 32.45 7.55 -37.28
N ASP A 61 33.43 7.53 -36.37
CA ASP A 61 34.20 6.33 -36.06
C ASP A 61 33.53 5.49 -34.97
N VAL A 62 33.70 4.18 -35.07
CA VAL A 62 33.14 3.20 -34.14
C VAL A 62 34.03 3.13 -32.91
N VAL A 63 33.66 3.83 -31.84
CA VAL A 63 34.38 3.81 -30.57
C VAL A 63 33.95 2.60 -29.72
N ASN A 64 34.96 1.93 -29.14
CA ASN A 64 34.77 0.87 -28.16
C ASN A 64 35.17 1.38 -26.79
N VAL A 65 34.38 1.06 -25.76
CA VAL A 65 34.72 1.29 -24.36
C VAL A 65 34.76 -0.05 -23.67
N THR A 66 35.95 -0.46 -23.24
CA THR A 66 36.19 -1.70 -22.50
C THR A 66 36.47 -1.37 -21.04
N LEU A 67 35.83 -2.09 -20.13
CA LEU A 67 36.05 -1.99 -18.70
C LEU A 67 36.83 -3.23 -18.23
N TYR A 68 37.91 -2.99 -17.48
CA TYR A 68 38.78 -4.00 -16.87
C TYR A 68 38.71 -3.89 -15.34
N ASP A 69 38.87 -5.00 -14.63
CA ASP A 69 39.20 -4.96 -13.20
C ASP A 69 40.69 -4.62 -12.98
N GLY A 70 41.01 -3.90 -11.89
CA GLY A 70 42.40 -3.54 -11.58
C GLY A 70 42.99 -2.43 -12.46
N GLU A 71 44.31 -2.26 -12.38
CA GLU A 71 45.07 -1.20 -13.05
C GLU A 71 45.63 -1.66 -14.41
N GLY A 72 45.39 -0.88 -15.45
CA GLY A 72 45.91 -1.14 -16.80
C GLY A 72 45.27 -2.33 -17.51
N TYR A 73 45.92 -2.80 -18.57
CA TYR A 73 45.46 -3.93 -19.39
C TYR A 73 45.72 -5.31 -18.75
N GLY A 74 46.27 -5.35 -17.53
CA GLY A 74 46.57 -6.59 -16.82
C GLY A 74 45.33 -7.24 -16.18
N GLY A 75 44.21 -6.52 -16.16
CA GLY A 75 42.92 -6.92 -15.63
C GLY A 75 42.12 -7.90 -16.48
N THR A 76 41.10 -8.49 -15.88
CA THR A 76 40.03 -9.20 -16.58
C THR A 76 39.06 -8.19 -17.20
N VAL A 77 38.71 -8.39 -18.47
CA VAL A 77 37.66 -7.61 -19.13
C VAL A 77 36.30 -7.93 -18.48
N LEU A 78 35.69 -6.93 -17.86
CA LEU A 78 34.35 -7.00 -17.28
C LEU A 78 33.26 -6.76 -18.32
N GLY A 79 33.56 -5.98 -19.36
CA GLY A 79 32.67 -5.80 -20.50
C GLY A 79 33.17 -4.77 -21.51
N THR A 80 32.68 -4.88 -22.74
CA THR A 80 32.96 -3.92 -23.82
C THR A 80 31.66 -3.43 -24.42
N LEU A 81 31.54 -2.12 -24.59
CA LEU A 81 30.46 -1.48 -25.32
C LEU A 81 31.00 -0.86 -26.60
N THR A 82 30.31 -1.11 -27.71
CA THR A 82 30.62 -0.51 -29.00
C THR A 82 29.50 0.45 -29.37
N ASN A 83 29.86 1.71 -29.68
CA ASN A 83 29.03 2.81 -30.18
C ASN A 83 27.49 2.70 -29.98
N GLN A 84 26.93 3.50 -29.07
CA GLN A 84 25.48 3.78 -28.99
C GLN A 84 25.23 5.26 -29.37
N THR A 85 24.75 5.53 -30.58
CA THR A 85 24.43 6.89 -31.05
C THR A 85 23.11 7.41 -30.45
N THR A 86 23.09 8.60 -29.84
CA THR A 86 21.83 9.32 -29.54
C THR A 86 21.86 10.85 -29.70
N SER A 87 22.73 11.45 -30.52
CA SER A 87 22.50 12.84 -30.97
C SER A 87 22.84 13.04 -32.45
N PRO A 88 22.00 13.75 -33.24
CA PRO A 88 22.30 14.07 -34.62
C PRO A 88 23.49 15.04 -34.69
N PHE A 89 24.67 14.50 -35.01
CA PHE A 89 25.94 15.17 -35.31
C PHE A 89 25.74 16.50 -36.07
N SER A 90 25.57 17.60 -35.35
CA SER A 90 25.30 18.92 -35.94
C SER A 90 25.86 20.07 -35.12
N THR A 91 26.36 19.82 -33.90
CA THR A 91 26.96 20.86 -33.05
C THR A 91 28.26 20.40 -32.38
N PRO A 92 29.15 21.32 -31.95
CA PRO A 92 30.39 20.99 -31.23
C PRO A 92 30.20 20.37 -29.82
N THR A 93 28.96 20.08 -29.43
CA THR A 93 28.56 19.57 -28.10
C THR A 93 27.97 18.16 -28.14
N ASP A 94 28.01 17.48 -29.29
CA ASP A 94 27.48 16.12 -29.44
C ASP A 94 28.38 15.06 -28.78
N TYR A 95 27.79 14.16 -27.99
CA TYR A 95 28.48 13.08 -27.27
C TYR A 95 27.82 11.72 -27.52
N SER A 96 28.61 10.66 -27.40
CA SER A 96 28.13 9.27 -27.36
C SER A 96 28.05 8.81 -25.92
N GLU A 97 26.89 8.33 -25.48
CA GLU A 97 26.69 7.79 -24.14
C GLU A 97 26.80 6.26 -24.17
N PHE A 98 27.69 5.72 -23.33
CA PHE A 98 27.93 4.29 -23.20
C PHE A 98 27.28 3.79 -21.92
N ASP A 99 26.10 3.17 -22.06
CA ASP A 99 25.32 2.62 -20.96
C ASP A 99 25.77 1.18 -20.61
N PHE A 100 26.52 1.04 -19.51
CA PHE A 100 26.98 -0.23 -18.95
C PHE A 100 25.90 -0.94 -18.13
N SER A 101 24.74 -0.31 -17.88
CA SER A 101 23.65 -0.92 -17.08
C SER A 101 23.09 -2.20 -17.72
N ALA A 102 23.23 -2.37 -19.03
CA ALA A 102 22.83 -3.58 -19.74
C ALA A 102 23.81 -4.76 -19.57
N LEU A 103 25.05 -4.50 -19.14
CA LEU A 103 26.09 -5.53 -18.98
C LEU A 103 26.07 -6.21 -17.61
N ASN A 104 25.20 -5.76 -16.68
CA ASN A 104 25.08 -6.32 -15.31
C ASN A 104 26.43 -6.49 -14.59
N ILE A 105 27.35 -5.55 -14.80
CA ILE A 105 28.68 -5.60 -14.18
C ILE A 105 28.58 -5.16 -12.71
N THR A 106 29.01 -6.01 -11.79
CA THR A 106 29.08 -5.68 -10.36
C THR A 106 30.45 -5.09 -10.05
N LEU A 107 30.48 -3.80 -9.69
CA LEU A 107 31.69 -3.14 -9.22
C LEU A 107 31.72 -3.14 -7.69
N ILE A 108 32.92 -3.35 -7.13
CA ILE A 108 33.17 -3.48 -5.71
C ILE A 108 33.82 -2.18 -5.24
N SER A 109 33.24 -1.57 -4.23
CA SER A 109 33.81 -0.40 -3.58
C SER A 109 35.21 -0.69 -3.02
N GLY A 110 36.13 0.26 -3.16
CA GLY A 110 37.52 0.17 -2.73
C GLY A 110 38.44 -0.53 -3.73
N GLN A 111 37.90 -0.96 -4.87
CA GLN A 111 38.68 -1.54 -5.96
C GLN A 111 38.95 -0.50 -7.05
N THR A 112 40.09 -0.67 -7.72
CA THR A 112 40.45 0.08 -8.92
C THR A 112 39.89 -0.62 -10.15
N TYR A 113 39.40 0.17 -11.11
CA TYR A 113 38.97 -0.30 -12.42
C TYR A 113 39.63 0.51 -13.51
N THR A 114 39.85 -0.13 -14.66
CA THR A 114 40.47 0.51 -15.81
C THR A 114 39.48 0.60 -16.96
N LEU A 115 39.29 1.80 -17.48
CA LEU A 115 38.51 2.06 -18.68
C LEU A 115 39.45 2.28 -19.85
N ASP A 116 39.28 1.47 -20.88
CA ASP A 116 39.95 1.57 -22.16
C ASP A 116 38.96 2.11 -23.20
N ILE A 117 39.26 3.27 -23.76
CA ILE A 117 38.56 3.79 -24.93
C ILE A 117 39.44 3.55 -26.14
N SER A 118 39.03 2.60 -26.97
CA SER A 118 39.76 2.18 -28.16
C SER A 118 39.07 2.61 -29.45
N ASN A 119 39.85 2.63 -30.54
CA ASN A 119 39.37 2.95 -31.89
C ASN A 119 38.82 4.38 -32.05
N ILE A 120 39.40 5.33 -31.31
CA ILE A 120 39.13 6.77 -31.48
C ILE A 120 39.74 7.28 -32.80
N GLY A 121 38.99 8.11 -33.53
CA GLY A 121 39.43 8.80 -34.75
C GLY A 121 40.48 9.89 -34.55
N GLY A 122 41.09 9.94 -33.37
CA GLY A 122 41.97 11.00 -32.89
C GLY A 122 41.29 11.89 -31.85
N LEU A 123 41.97 12.11 -30.73
CA LEU A 123 41.69 13.21 -29.80
C LEU A 123 42.69 14.34 -30.06
N ILE A 124 42.19 15.56 -30.15
CA ILE A 124 43.03 16.76 -30.19
C ILE A 124 43.22 17.23 -28.74
N ALA A 125 44.40 17.03 -28.18
CA ALA A 125 44.81 17.72 -26.97
C ALA A 125 45.32 19.11 -27.39
N TYR A 126 44.75 20.18 -26.83
CA TYR A 126 45.29 21.52 -27.03
C TYR A 126 46.54 21.70 -26.18
N ASP A 127 47.69 21.50 -26.79
CA ASP A 127 49.01 21.74 -26.23
C ASP A 127 49.72 22.77 -27.14
N ASN A 128 50.18 23.87 -26.56
CA ASN A 128 50.94 24.93 -27.26
C ASN A 128 52.46 24.73 -27.14
N GLU A 129 52.96 23.56 -26.76
CA GLU A 129 54.39 23.24 -26.62
C GLU A 129 54.88 22.19 -27.63
N PRO A 130 56.05 22.39 -28.28
CA PRO A 130 56.40 21.62 -29.48
C PRO A 130 57.01 20.23 -29.23
N THR A 131 57.24 19.77 -27.99
CA THR A 131 57.83 18.43 -27.74
C THR A 131 57.58 17.92 -26.32
N PRO A 132 57.21 16.64 -26.13
CA PRO A 132 58.13 15.74 -25.40
C PRO A 132 58.09 14.24 -25.79
N ASN A 133 59.22 13.55 -25.63
CA ASN A 133 59.28 12.08 -25.56
C ASN A 133 59.27 11.66 -24.07
N TYR A 134 58.31 10.85 -23.65
CA TYR A 134 58.29 10.19 -22.34
C TYR A 134 58.31 8.67 -22.47
N ALA A 135 58.98 8.03 -21.50
CA ALA A 135 59.20 6.59 -21.44
C ALA A 135 58.20 5.95 -20.49
N ASP A 136 56.99 5.70 -20.99
CA ASP A 136 56.19 4.49 -20.74
C ASP A 136 54.90 4.57 -21.55
N GLY A 137 54.90 3.86 -22.69
CA GLY A 137 53.69 3.43 -23.40
C GLY A 137 52.77 4.49 -23.99
N GLN A 138 53.17 5.13 -25.09
CA GLN A 138 52.40 5.42 -26.34
C GLN A 138 53.18 6.49 -27.15
N ARG A 139 53.25 6.34 -28.49
CA ARG A 139 53.96 7.25 -29.40
C ARG A 139 53.02 8.37 -29.86
N TYR A 140 53.30 9.61 -29.49
CA TYR A 140 52.58 10.81 -29.95
C TYR A 140 53.46 11.67 -30.86
N GLU A 141 52.86 12.30 -31.88
CA GLU A 141 53.49 13.33 -32.71
C GLU A 141 52.56 14.57 -32.69
N ASN A 142 53.02 15.71 -32.18
CA ASN A 142 52.29 16.99 -32.11
C ASN A 142 50.93 16.99 -31.34
N GLY A 143 50.82 16.29 -30.20
CA GLY A 143 49.65 16.43 -29.31
C GLY A 143 48.33 15.87 -29.85
N ILE A 144 48.37 15.12 -30.96
CA ILE A 144 47.23 14.41 -31.53
C ILE A 144 47.38 12.93 -31.18
N SER A 145 46.36 12.33 -30.55
CA SER A 145 46.32 10.87 -30.42
C SER A 145 46.22 10.27 -31.82
N GLN A 146 47.09 9.32 -32.17
CA GLN A 146 47.02 8.71 -33.50
C GLN A 146 45.73 7.90 -33.62
N ALA A 147 45.15 7.81 -34.83
CA ALA A 147 44.03 6.90 -35.08
C ALA A 147 44.39 5.49 -34.61
N ASN A 148 43.49 4.85 -33.86
CA ASN A 148 43.70 3.54 -33.20
C ASN A 148 44.63 3.56 -31.96
N SER A 149 44.84 4.70 -31.30
CA SER A 149 45.45 4.74 -29.97
C SER A 149 44.40 4.56 -28.88
N ASP A 150 44.67 3.70 -27.91
CA ASP A 150 43.80 3.46 -26.76
C ASP A 150 44.05 4.48 -25.64
N LEU A 151 42.98 5.00 -25.03
CA LEU A 151 43.06 5.84 -23.83
C LEU A 151 42.72 5.03 -22.58
N LEU A 152 43.51 5.26 -21.53
CA LEU A 152 43.34 4.58 -20.25
C LEU A 152 42.88 5.55 -19.16
N PHE A 153 41.83 5.18 -18.42
CA PHE A 153 41.38 5.89 -17.22
C PHE A 153 41.38 4.95 -16.03
N LEU A 154 41.95 5.40 -14.91
CA LEU A 154 41.75 4.74 -13.62
C LEU A 154 40.53 5.34 -12.93
N VAL A 155 39.58 4.47 -12.60
CA VAL A 155 38.41 4.83 -11.79
C VAL A 155 38.55 4.17 -10.43
N ASN A 156 38.69 5.01 -9.40
CA ASN A 156 38.64 4.59 -8.01
C ASN A 156 37.21 4.75 -7.50
N LEU A 157 36.58 3.63 -7.17
CA LEU A 157 35.26 3.65 -6.55
C LEU A 157 35.44 3.70 -5.04
N THR A 158 35.15 4.84 -4.43
CA THR A 158 35.04 4.94 -2.98
C THR A 158 33.63 4.58 -2.54
N ALA A 159 33.53 3.87 -1.41
CA ALA A 159 32.23 3.55 -0.80
C ALA A 159 31.49 4.86 -0.59
N ILE A 160 30.24 4.98 -1.08
CA ILE A 160 29.38 6.04 -0.58
C ILE A 160 29.25 5.78 0.94
N PRO A 161 29.60 6.73 1.81
CA PRO A 161 29.43 6.56 3.24
C PRO A 161 27.93 6.54 3.52
N CYS A 162 27.37 5.34 3.68
CA CYS A 162 25.94 5.14 3.88
C CYS A 162 25.67 4.56 5.24
N THR A 163 24.63 5.09 5.87
CA THR A 163 24.10 4.63 7.13
C THR A 163 22.77 3.95 6.84
N ASP A 164 22.73 2.63 7.00
CA ASP A 164 21.52 1.84 6.85
C ASP A 164 20.44 2.29 7.85
N PRO A 165 19.14 2.15 7.51
CA PRO A 165 18.05 2.50 8.42
C PRO A 165 18.09 1.64 9.68
N ASP A 166 17.63 2.22 10.80
CA ASP A 166 17.40 1.46 12.03
C ASP A 166 16.31 0.40 11.79
N ILE A 167 16.38 -0.72 12.52
CA ILE A 167 15.21 -1.60 12.65
C ILE A 167 14.15 -0.83 13.44
N PRO A 168 12.98 -0.51 12.86
CA PRO A 168 12.03 0.37 13.54
C PRO A 168 11.38 -0.32 14.73
N THR A 169 10.80 0.46 15.63
CA THR A 169 9.77 -0.03 16.56
C THR A 169 8.42 0.32 15.98
N VAL A 170 7.50 -0.64 15.96
CA VAL A 170 6.16 -0.45 15.40
C VAL A 170 5.12 -0.73 16.49
N THR A 171 4.17 0.19 16.62
CA THR A 171 2.98 0.04 17.47
C THR A 171 1.72 0.28 16.65
N HIS A 172 0.55 -0.08 17.14
CA HIS A 172 -0.70 0.20 16.45
C HIS A 172 -1.75 0.78 17.41
N ALA A 173 -2.68 1.55 16.84
CA ALA A 173 -3.90 1.98 17.49
C ALA A 173 -5.08 1.93 16.50
N PRO A 174 -6.31 1.65 16.96
CA PRO A 174 -6.69 1.27 18.33
C PRO A 174 -6.20 -0.14 18.73
N THR A 175 -6.26 -0.46 20.03
CA THR A 175 -5.87 -1.78 20.58
C THR A 175 -6.93 -2.86 20.38
N THR A 176 -8.18 -2.45 20.22
CA THR A 176 -9.32 -3.32 19.94
C THR A 176 -9.79 -3.02 18.53
N LEU A 177 -9.87 -4.05 17.70
CA LEU A 177 -10.24 -3.97 16.28
C LEU A 177 -11.24 -5.07 15.96
N CYS A 178 -12.27 -4.68 15.24
CA CYS A 178 -13.26 -5.56 14.64
C CYS A 178 -12.93 -5.84 13.18
N GLU A 179 -13.49 -6.90 12.63
CA GLU A 179 -13.24 -7.26 11.24
C GLU A 179 -13.79 -6.16 10.31
N GLY A 180 -12.90 -5.62 9.46
CA GLY A 180 -13.18 -4.47 8.59
C GLY A 180 -12.68 -3.13 9.12
N ASP A 181 -12.29 -3.05 10.40
CA ASP A 181 -11.69 -1.84 10.96
C ASP A 181 -10.30 -1.56 10.39
N THR A 182 -9.89 -0.30 10.47
CA THR A 182 -8.53 0.14 10.14
C THR A 182 -7.70 0.36 11.39
N ALA A 183 -6.42 -0.01 11.35
CA ALA A 183 -5.44 0.33 12.36
C ALA A 183 -4.41 1.32 11.80
N THR A 184 -3.97 2.27 12.61
CA THR A 184 -2.80 3.11 12.28
C THR A 184 -1.57 2.50 12.92
N LEU A 185 -0.62 2.08 12.09
CA LEU A 185 0.73 1.74 12.51
C LEU A 185 1.51 3.02 12.80
N SER A 186 2.15 3.10 13.96
CA SER A 186 3.07 4.17 14.33
C SER A 186 4.49 3.61 14.36
N ILE A 187 5.35 4.18 13.54
CA ILE A 187 6.71 3.71 13.23
C ILE A 187 7.71 4.69 13.85
N SER A 188 8.62 4.19 14.68
CA SER A 188 9.72 4.97 15.25
C SER A 188 11.07 4.34 14.95
N GLY A 189 12.08 5.17 14.70
CA GLY A 189 13.41 4.79 14.21
C GLY A 189 13.90 5.81 13.20
N ASN A 190 15.18 5.77 12.84
CA ASN A 190 15.73 6.64 11.82
C ASN A 190 15.78 5.91 10.46
N LEU A 191 15.28 6.56 9.41
CA LEU A 191 15.49 6.08 8.04
C LEU A 191 16.95 6.19 7.61
N ASN A 192 17.73 7.07 8.26
CA ASN A 192 19.10 7.39 7.87
C ASN A 192 19.14 7.72 6.36
N ASP A 193 19.90 7.00 5.55
CA ASP A 193 19.98 7.24 4.09
C ASP A 193 18.87 6.55 3.28
N ALA A 194 17.95 5.83 3.94
CA ALA A 194 16.75 5.28 3.29
C ALA A 194 15.73 6.40 3.04
N THR A 195 14.89 6.23 2.02
CA THR A 195 13.94 7.28 1.63
C THR A 195 12.54 7.05 2.19
N GLU A 196 12.14 5.80 2.41
CA GLU A 196 10.78 5.44 2.84
C GLU A 196 10.79 4.21 3.73
N TRP A 197 9.79 4.11 4.62
CA TRP A 197 9.42 2.86 5.26
C TRP A 197 8.59 2.04 4.30
N HIS A 198 8.96 0.78 4.10
CA HIS A 198 8.20 -0.18 3.32
C HIS A 198 7.46 -1.13 4.25
N ILE A 199 6.18 -1.39 3.96
CA ILE A 199 5.30 -2.23 4.77
C ILE A 199 4.94 -3.47 3.96
N TYR A 200 5.21 -4.62 4.55
CA TYR A 200 4.98 -5.94 3.95
C TYR A 200 4.04 -6.79 4.79
N THR A 201 3.46 -7.81 4.16
CA THR A 201 2.75 -8.92 4.82
C THR A 201 3.37 -10.27 4.45
N GLY A 202 3.08 -11.29 5.25
CA GLY A 202 3.54 -12.67 5.07
C GLY A 202 4.98 -12.90 5.55
N ALA A 203 5.94 -12.09 5.10
CA ALA A 203 7.33 -12.14 5.53
C ALA A 203 8.03 -10.77 5.34
N CYS A 204 9.20 -10.61 5.94
CA CYS A 204 10.07 -9.46 5.69
C CYS A 204 10.52 -9.42 4.22
N GLY A 205 10.17 -8.35 3.50
CA GLY A 205 10.37 -8.26 2.04
C GLY A 205 9.46 -9.16 1.21
N GLY A 206 8.33 -9.59 1.79
CA GLY A 206 7.30 -10.39 1.12
C GLY A 206 6.37 -9.54 0.25
N THR A 207 5.06 -9.64 0.46
CA THR A 207 4.08 -8.87 -0.34
C THR A 207 4.03 -7.44 0.18
N GLU A 208 4.46 -6.47 -0.63
CA GLU A 208 4.39 -5.05 -0.30
C GLU A 208 2.95 -4.55 -0.37
N ILE A 209 2.48 -3.93 0.73
CA ILE A 209 1.14 -3.33 0.79
C ILE A 209 1.17 -1.80 0.68
N GLY A 210 2.36 -1.21 0.81
CA GLY A 210 2.58 0.22 0.59
C GLY A 210 3.86 0.74 1.23
N THR A 211 4.12 2.03 1.03
CA THR A 211 5.26 2.76 1.59
C THR A 211 4.80 4.05 2.26
N THR A 212 5.64 4.60 3.15
CA THR A 212 5.44 5.91 3.77
C THR A 212 6.78 6.56 4.08
N SER A 213 6.93 7.85 3.77
CA SER A 213 8.06 8.66 4.24
C SER A 213 7.80 9.30 5.61
N THR A 214 6.60 9.10 6.17
CA THR A 214 6.21 9.62 7.48
C THR A 214 6.33 8.53 8.55
N SER A 215 6.06 8.88 9.81
CA SER A 215 6.09 7.95 10.94
C SER A 215 4.80 7.13 11.13
N SER A 216 3.90 7.10 10.13
CA SER A 216 2.67 6.31 10.23
C SER A 216 2.19 5.74 8.89
N PHE A 217 1.41 4.66 8.99
CA PHE A 217 0.77 3.98 7.87
C PHE A 217 -0.55 3.33 8.30
N VAL A 218 -1.61 3.43 7.50
CA VAL A 218 -2.93 2.86 7.81
C VAL A 218 -3.06 1.49 7.16
N VAL A 219 -3.53 0.51 7.91
CA VAL A 219 -3.74 -0.88 7.46
C VAL A 219 -5.15 -1.37 7.80
N THR A 220 -5.62 -2.36 7.04
CA THR A 220 -6.89 -3.06 7.31
C THR A 220 -6.57 -4.54 7.57
N PRO A 221 -6.33 -4.93 8.84
CA PRO A 221 -6.01 -6.31 9.20
C PRO A 221 -7.26 -7.21 9.10
N SER A 222 -7.05 -8.51 8.88
CA SER A 222 -8.11 -9.53 8.85
C SER A 222 -8.08 -10.43 10.10
N SER A 223 -9.25 -10.96 10.48
CA SER A 223 -9.38 -11.93 11.58
C SER A 223 -8.67 -13.27 11.27
N PRO A 224 -8.03 -13.94 12.24
CA PRO A 224 -7.89 -13.58 13.65
C PRO A 224 -6.76 -12.57 13.92
N SER A 225 -5.82 -12.43 12.98
CA SER A 225 -4.73 -11.48 13.07
C SER A 225 -4.04 -11.30 11.73
N THR A 226 -3.30 -10.19 11.59
CA THR A 226 -2.39 -9.95 10.47
C THR A 226 -1.04 -9.49 11.00
N THR A 227 0.04 -10.12 10.53
CA THR A 227 1.41 -9.70 10.87
C THR A 227 1.97 -8.81 9.78
N TYR A 228 2.39 -7.61 10.18
CA TYR A 228 3.06 -6.64 9.32
C TYR A 228 4.55 -6.64 9.58
N PHE A 229 5.32 -6.45 8.51
CA PHE A 229 6.78 -6.33 8.55
C PHE A 229 7.17 -4.96 8.00
N VAL A 230 7.97 -4.21 8.74
CA VAL A 230 8.35 -2.84 8.39
C VAL A 230 9.87 -2.69 8.41
N ARG A 231 10.44 -2.12 7.35
CA ARG A 231 11.87 -1.73 7.28
C ARG A 231 12.05 -0.50 6.40
N GLY A 232 13.15 0.23 6.59
CA GLY A 232 13.51 1.33 5.69
C GLY A 232 14.11 0.77 4.41
N GLU A 233 13.71 1.33 3.27
CA GLU A 233 14.38 1.08 1.97
C GLU A 233 14.44 2.35 1.11
N GLY A 234 15.01 2.17 -0.08
CA GLY A 234 15.27 3.26 -1.02
C GLY A 234 16.58 3.98 -0.68
N GLY A 235 16.79 5.16 -1.26
CA GLY A 235 18.11 5.78 -1.29
C GLY A 235 19.06 5.12 -2.30
N LEU A 236 20.26 5.69 -2.45
CA LEU A 236 21.19 5.29 -3.52
C LEU A 236 22.04 4.07 -3.17
N CYS A 237 22.20 3.77 -1.88
CA CYS A 237 23.23 2.86 -1.38
C CYS A 237 22.79 2.03 -0.17
N VAL A 238 21.54 2.19 0.29
CA VAL A 238 21.00 1.41 1.40
C VAL A 238 20.81 -0.03 0.97
N VAL A 239 21.25 -0.95 1.82
CA VAL A 239 20.92 -2.37 1.68
C VAL A 239 19.77 -2.67 2.64
N PRO A 240 18.60 -3.13 2.17
CA PRO A 240 17.48 -3.44 3.04
C PRO A 240 17.86 -4.44 4.14
N GLY A 241 17.77 -4.00 5.39
CA GLY A 241 18.07 -4.81 6.57
C GLY A 241 16.90 -5.68 7.04
N SER A 242 17.01 -6.16 8.29
CA SER A 242 15.94 -6.90 8.97
C SER A 242 14.71 -6.03 9.21
N CYS A 243 13.53 -6.63 9.14
CA CYS A 243 12.28 -5.94 9.47
C CYS A 243 11.98 -5.98 10.96
N ALA A 244 11.36 -4.91 11.45
CA ALA A 244 10.47 -5.00 12.60
C ALA A 244 9.22 -5.79 12.20
N ASN A 245 8.63 -6.55 13.12
CA ASN A 245 7.35 -7.19 12.89
C ASN A 245 6.38 -6.92 14.03
N LEU A 246 5.11 -6.80 13.70
CA LEU A 246 4.02 -6.55 14.62
C LEU A 246 2.81 -7.36 14.18
N THR A 247 2.25 -8.15 15.08
CA THR A 247 0.98 -8.85 14.85
C THR A 247 -0.16 -8.01 15.41
N VAL A 248 -1.08 -7.62 14.54
CA VAL A 248 -2.32 -6.93 14.91
C VAL A 248 -3.43 -7.99 15.00
N ASN A 249 -3.98 -8.16 16.20
CA ASN A 249 -5.09 -9.09 16.42
C ASN A 249 -6.41 -8.42 16.08
N VAL A 250 -7.33 -9.19 15.49
CA VAL A 250 -8.64 -8.72 15.04
C VAL A 250 -9.70 -9.68 15.54
N THR A 251 -10.66 -9.13 16.28
CA THR A 251 -11.83 -9.87 16.75
C THR A 251 -12.81 -10.00 15.59
N ALA A 252 -13.22 -11.23 15.28
CA ALA A 252 -14.28 -11.45 14.30
C ALA A 252 -15.57 -10.77 14.76
N ASN A 253 -16.36 -10.27 13.81
CA ASN A 253 -17.68 -9.73 14.14
C ASN A 253 -18.58 -10.87 14.65
N ASP A 254 -19.42 -10.58 15.64
CA ASP A 254 -20.47 -11.49 16.04
C ASP A 254 -21.38 -11.77 14.83
N VAL A 255 -22.00 -12.95 14.81
CA VAL A 255 -23.04 -13.28 13.83
C VAL A 255 -24.35 -13.37 14.60
N ALA A 256 -25.07 -12.25 14.65
CA ALA A 256 -26.32 -12.20 15.37
C ALA A 256 -27.43 -12.88 14.54
N SER A 257 -28.26 -13.67 15.21
CA SER A 257 -29.52 -14.13 14.63
C SER A 257 -30.65 -14.02 15.64
N TYR A 258 -31.84 -13.75 15.14
CA TYR A 258 -33.03 -13.58 15.94
C TYR A 258 -34.25 -14.12 15.21
N SER A 259 -35.19 -14.67 15.97
CA SER A 259 -36.51 -15.08 15.49
C SER A 259 -37.56 -14.56 16.46
N ALA A 260 -38.53 -13.81 15.92
CA ALA A 260 -39.63 -13.25 16.68
C ALA A 260 -40.62 -14.35 17.12
N PRO A 261 -41.34 -14.15 18.22
CA PRO A 261 -42.42 -15.04 18.61
C PRO A 261 -43.60 -14.95 17.64
N ALA A 262 -44.55 -15.87 17.77
CA ALA A 262 -45.75 -15.86 16.94
C ALA A 262 -46.62 -14.60 17.15
N ASP A 263 -47.32 -14.21 16.09
CA ASP A 263 -48.28 -13.11 16.07
C ASP A 263 -49.40 -13.30 17.09
N LEU A 264 -49.97 -12.18 17.55
CA LEU A 264 -50.93 -12.17 18.65
C LEU A 264 -51.94 -11.04 18.53
N CYS A 265 -53.05 -11.13 19.26
CA CYS A 265 -54.05 -10.05 19.28
C CYS A 265 -53.66 -8.96 20.28
N ILE A 266 -54.18 -7.75 20.06
CA ILE A 266 -53.96 -6.59 20.95
C ILE A 266 -54.32 -6.85 22.43
N ASN A 267 -55.20 -7.83 22.70
CA ASN A 267 -55.64 -8.21 24.04
C ASN A 267 -54.92 -9.45 24.63
N ALA A 268 -53.85 -9.95 24.01
CA ALA A 268 -53.14 -11.15 24.48
C ALA A 268 -52.46 -10.95 25.86
N GLY A 269 -52.38 -9.71 26.34
CA GLY A 269 -51.66 -9.35 27.56
C GLY A 269 -50.15 -9.31 27.35
N ILE A 270 -49.41 -9.02 28.42
CA ILE A 270 -47.95 -8.96 28.39
C ILE A 270 -47.41 -10.39 28.26
N GLN A 271 -46.68 -10.65 27.17
CA GLN A 271 -45.94 -11.88 26.97
C GLN A 271 -44.59 -11.77 27.69
N THR A 272 -44.21 -12.78 28.47
CA THR A 272 -42.96 -12.76 29.27
C THR A 272 -42.08 -13.95 28.91
N ASN A 273 -40.79 -13.88 29.26
CA ASN A 273 -39.79 -14.91 28.98
C ASN A 273 -39.63 -15.21 27.48
N LEU A 274 -39.83 -14.19 26.63
CA LEU A 274 -39.56 -14.30 25.20
C LEU A 274 -38.05 -14.21 24.96
N GLY A 275 -37.54 -14.86 23.93
CA GLY A 275 -36.12 -14.88 23.57
C GLY A 275 -35.95 -15.12 22.08
N GLY A 276 -34.89 -15.86 21.72
CA GLY A 276 -34.63 -16.24 20.31
C GLY A 276 -33.39 -15.59 19.71
N GLY A 277 -32.71 -14.71 20.45
CA GLY A 277 -31.43 -14.12 20.05
C GLY A 277 -30.26 -15.07 20.26
N THR A 278 -29.33 -15.12 19.30
CA THR A 278 -28.04 -15.79 19.43
C THR A 278 -26.93 -14.90 18.84
N PRO A 279 -25.70 -14.92 19.40
CA PRO A 279 -25.28 -15.63 20.62
C PRO A 279 -25.90 -15.00 21.87
N THR A 280 -26.10 -15.76 22.97
CA THR A 280 -26.69 -15.26 24.23
C THR A 280 -25.89 -14.11 24.85
N GLY A 281 -26.55 -13.25 25.61
CA GLY A 281 -25.94 -12.13 26.35
C GLY A 281 -26.31 -10.75 25.79
N GLY A 282 -26.95 -10.69 24.63
CA GLY A 282 -27.36 -9.47 23.94
C GLY A 282 -28.62 -8.82 24.51
N VAL A 283 -29.06 -7.77 23.84
CA VAL A 283 -30.16 -6.90 24.27
C VAL A 283 -31.26 -6.90 23.21
N TYR A 284 -32.51 -7.05 23.64
CA TYR A 284 -33.69 -6.92 22.79
C TYR A 284 -34.24 -5.48 22.81
N SER A 285 -34.74 -5.02 21.67
CA SER A 285 -35.32 -3.67 21.53
C SER A 285 -36.42 -3.64 20.47
N GLY A 286 -37.34 -2.69 20.59
CA GLY A 286 -38.46 -2.51 19.66
C GLY A 286 -39.72 -1.96 20.33
N PRO A 287 -40.78 -1.63 19.57
CA PRO A 287 -42.08 -1.24 20.13
C PRO A 287 -42.65 -2.34 21.01
N GLY A 288 -43.14 -1.98 22.21
CA GLY A 288 -43.71 -2.95 23.16
C GLY A 288 -42.70 -3.89 23.83
N VAL A 289 -41.41 -3.83 23.47
CA VAL A 289 -40.34 -4.66 24.07
C VAL A 289 -39.84 -4.03 25.36
N THR A 290 -39.75 -4.82 26.42
CA THR A 290 -39.00 -4.51 27.65
C THR A 290 -38.00 -5.62 27.89
N ASP A 291 -36.71 -5.32 27.69
CA ASP A 291 -35.60 -6.26 27.95
C ASP A 291 -35.44 -6.53 29.44
N ASP A 292 -35.21 -7.79 29.82
CA ASP A 292 -35.08 -8.17 31.24
C ASP A 292 -33.67 -7.89 31.81
N GLY A 293 -32.72 -7.45 30.98
CA GLY A 293 -31.33 -7.15 31.35
C GLY A 293 -30.51 -8.40 31.74
N ASN A 294 -31.05 -9.59 31.54
CA ASN A 294 -30.39 -10.87 31.85
C ASN A 294 -29.61 -11.46 30.66
N GLY A 295 -29.65 -10.79 29.50
CA GLY A 295 -28.99 -11.24 28.27
C GLY A 295 -29.66 -12.42 27.56
N LEU A 296 -30.86 -12.84 28.01
CA LEU A 296 -31.54 -14.04 27.53
C LEU A 296 -32.97 -13.75 27.08
N THR A 297 -33.71 -12.96 27.86
CA THR A 297 -35.14 -12.79 27.69
C THR A 297 -35.61 -11.33 27.70
N TYR A 298 -36.79 -11.12 27.14
CA TYR A 298 -37.55 -9.88 27.18
C TYR A 298 -39.05 -10.17 27.38
N SER A 299 -39.82 -9.11 27.63
CA SER A 299 -41.27 -9.11 27.61
C SER A 299 -41.82 -8.23 26.50
N PHE A 300 -42.96 -8.63 25.93
CA PHE A 300 -43.65 -7.90 24.87
C PHE A 300 -45.05 -7.51 25.32
N ASN A 301 -45.37 -6.22 25.23
CA ASN A 301 -46.70 -5.69 25.52
C ASN A 301 -47.39 -5.19 24.24
N PRO A 302 -48.39 -5.92 23.70
CA PRO A 302 -49.09 -5.50 22.49
C PRO A 302 -49.79 -4.14 22.61
N THR A 303 -50.25 -3.78 23.81
CA THR A 303 -50.96 -2.50 24.00
C THR A 303 -50.04 -1.29 23.95
N ILE A 304 -48.72 -1.51 24.00
CA ILE A 304 -47.71 -0.45 23.82
C ILE A 304 -47.28 -0.38 22.35
N SER A 305 -47.24 -1.51 21.64
CA SER A 305 -46.89 -1.52 20.22
C SER A 305 -48.05 -1.06 19.32
N ASP A 306 -49.30 -1.15 19.79
CA ASP A 306 -50.52 -0.97 18.99
C ASP A 306 -50.68 -2.04 17.89
N VAL A 307 -51.81 -2.00 17.19
CA VAL A 307 -52.14 -2.88 16.06
C VAL A 307 -51.18 -2.61 14.89
N GLY A 308 -50.72 -3.69 14.26
CA GLY A 308 -49.84 -3.66 13.09
C GLY A 308 -48.59 -4.53 13.25
N THR A 309 -47.71 -4.47 12.25
CA THR A 309 -46.43 -5.20 12.24
C THR A 309 -45.32 -4.36 12.88
N HIS A 310 -44.61 -4.94 13.84
CA HIS A 310 -43.54 -4.29 14.59
C HIS A 310 -42.24 -5.07 14.48
N SER A 311 -41.13 -4.35 14.29
CA SER A 311 -39.79 -4.95 14.26
C SER A 311 -39.26 -5.09 15.68
N ILE A 312 -38.75 -6.28 16.01
CA ILE A 312 -37.97 -6.54 17.21
C ILE A 312 -36.53 -6.80 16.79
N THR A 313 -35.60 -6.08 17.42
CA THR A 313 -34.16 -6.13 17.12
C THR A 313 -33.41 -6.72 18.30
N TYR A 314 -32.60 -7.74 18.03
CA TYR A 314 -31.61 -8.29 18.93
C TYR A 314 -30.22 -7.77 18.58
N THR A 315 -29.48 -7.25 19.56
CA THR A 315 -28.07 -6.83 19.39
C THR A 315 -27.20 -7.68 20.30
N SER A 316 -26.19 -8.35 19.75
CA SER A 316 -25.27 -9.16 20.54
C SER A 316 -24.40 -8.29 21.47
N ALA A 317 -23.87 -8.89 22.54
CA ALA A 317 -23.06 -8.18 23.54
C ALA A 317 -21.54 -8.36 23.36
N GLY A 318 -21.10 -8.97 22.25
CA GLY A 318 -19.68 -9.11 21.94
C GLY A 318 -19.01 -7.76 21.72
N THR A 319 -17.67 -7.77 21.74
CA THR A 319 -16.86 -6.56 21.50
C THR A 319 -17.11 -5.99 20.11
N CYS A 320 -17.32 -6.87 19.14
CA CYS A 320 -17.67 -6.53 17.76
C CYS A 320 -19.11 -6.99 17.54
N ASN A 321 -20.03 -6.21 18.10
CA ASN A 321 -21.43 -6.57 18.13
C ASN A 321 -22.05 -6.57 16.74
N ASP A 322 -23.07 -7.41 16.58
CA ASP A 322 -23.91 -7.49 15.40
C ASP A 322 -25.38 -7.47 15.84
N SER A 323 -26.27 -7.19 14.90
CA SER A 323 -27.70 -7.13 15.18
C SER A 323 -28.53 -7.88 14.14
N SER A 324 -29.62 -8.47 14.59
CA SER A 324 -30.59 -9.17 13.75
C SER A 324 -31.99 -8.75 14.16
N SER A 325 -32.91 -8.67 13.20
CA SER A 325 -34.29 -8.26 13.46
C SER A 325 -35.28 -9.20 12.81
N ASP A 326 -36.44 -9.35 13.44
CA ASP A 326 -37.57 -10.09 12.94
C ASP A 326 -38.86 -9.39 13.40
N SER A 327 -39.98 -9.65 12.72
CA SER A 327 -41.23 -8.94 12.94
C SER A 327 -42.26 -9.74 13.72
N ILE A 328 -43.08 -9.05 14.51
CA ILE A 328 -44.30 -9.57 15.14
C ILE A 328 -45.50 -8.77 14.64
N GLU A 329 -46.60 -9.43 14.30
CA GLU A 329 -47.88 -8.79 14.00
C GLU A 329 -48.81 -8.77 15.23
N VAL A 330 -49.36 -7.60 15.52
CA VAL A 330 -50.40 -7.40 16.52
C VAL A 330 -51.74 -7.19 15.81
N PHE A 331 -52.61 -8.19 15.87
CA PHE A 331 -53.93 -8.15 15.26
C PHE A 331 -54.91 -7.28 16.07
N ASP A 332 -55.75 -6.53 15.35
CA ASP A 332 -56.89 -5.85 15.96
C ASP A 332 -57.97 -6.84 16.42
N LEU A 333 -58.82 -6.41 17.34
CA LEU A 333 -59.99 -7.19 17.72
C LEU A 333 -61.09 -7.06 16.65
N PRO A 334 -61.89 -8.12 16.43
CA PRO A 334 -63.09 -8.00 15.63
C PRO A 334 -64.00 -6.91 16.19
N ASN A 335 -64.46 -5.99 15.35
CA ASN A 335 -65.46 -5.01 15.74
C ASN A 335 -66.83 -5.70 15.88
N ILE A 336 -67.34 -5.79 17.11
CA ILE A 336 -68.63 -6.41 17.41
C ILE A 336 -69.72 -5.36 17.29
N THR A 337 -70.67 -5.55 16.37
CA THR A 337 -71.83 -4.68 16.21
C THR A 337 -73.12 -5.50 16.28
N PHE A 338 -74.16 -4.94 16.88
CA PHE A 338 -75.49 -5.52 16.86
C PHE A 338 -76.52 -4.48 16.42
N SER A 339 -77.23 -4.76 15.34
CA SER A 339 -78.39 -3.98 14.93
C SER A 339 -79.65 -4.61 15.50
N ALA A 340 -80.30 -3.91 16.44
CA ALA A 340 -81.56 -4.38 16.99
C ALA A 340 -82.63 -4.45 15.88
N PRO A 341 -83.48 -5.49 15.86
CA PRO A 341 -84.68 -5.51 15.04
C PRO A 341 -85.57 -4.29 15.30
N SER A 342 -86.41 -3.93 14.33
CA SER A 342 -87.43 -2.88 14.52
C SER A 342 -88.37 -3.22 15.67
N ASP A 343 -88.86 -2.20 16.37
CA ASP A 343 -89.87 -2.37 17.43
C ASP A 343 -91.09 -3.16 16.92
N LEU A 344 -91.59 -4.07 17.76
CA LEU A 344 -92.69 -4.97 17.44
C LEU A 344 -93.89 -4.67 18.33
N CYS A 345 -95.09 -4.62 17.75
CA CYS A 345 -96.33 -4.57 18.53
C CYS A 345 -96.62 -5.95 19.16
N ILE A 346 -97.35 -5.96 20.29
CA ILE A 346 -97.64 -7.19 21.06
C ILE A 346 -98.42 -8.25 20.26
N ASP A 347 -99.12 -7.83 19.20
CA ASP A 347 -99.94 -8.67 18.32
C ASP A 347 -99.20 -9.14 17.05
N GLN A 348 -97.92 -8.81 16.87
CA GLN A 348 -97.12 -9.20 15.70
C GLN A 348 -96.68 -10.67 15.72
N GLY A 349 -96.88 -11.39 16.84
CA GLY A 349 -96.49 -12.80 16.98
C GLY A 349 -94.97 -13.02 17.03
N THR A 350 -94.56 -14.30 17.00
CA THR A 350 -93.14 -14.71 17.00
C THR A 350 -92.47 -14.33 15.69
N GLN A 351 -91.41 -13.53 15.77
CA GLN A 351 -90.57 -13.21 14.61
C GLN A 351 -89.48 -14.26 14.43
N THR A 352 -89.19 -14.62 13.17
CA THR A 352 -88.15 -15.58 12.80
C THR A 352 -87.14 -14.94 11.86
N GLY A 353 -85.93 -15.49 11.77
CA GLY A 353 -84.88 -14.96 10.88
C GLY A 353 -84.32 -13.60 11.34
N LEU A 354 -84.51 -13.24 12.62
CA LEU A 354 -83.89 -12.06 13.19
C LEU A 354 -82.37 -12.26 13.24
N THR A 355 -81.65 -11.37 12.57
CA THR A 355 -80.19 -11.31 12.54
C THR A 355 -79.78 -9.86 12.81
N GLY A 356 -78.48 -9.62 12.99
CA GLY A 356 -78.00 -8.25 13.21
C GLY A 356 -76.68 -8.18 13.95
N GLY A 357 -76.22 -9.30 14.53
CA GLY A 357 -74.86 -9.43 15.06
C GLY A 357 -73.82 -9.54 13.94
N SER A 358 -72.70 -8.86 14.11
CA SER A 358 -71.49 -8.99 13.29
C SER A 358 -70.28 -9.00 14.23
N PRO A 359 -69.27 -9.88 14.01
CA PRO A 359 -69.24 -10.96 13.03
C PRO A 359 -70.32 -12.03 13.26
N ALA A 360 -70.64 -12.81 12.21
CA ALA A 360 -71.53 -13.97 12.33
C ALA A 360 -70.95 -15.05 13.28
N GLY A 361 -71.79 -15.93 13.80
CA GLY A 361 -71.39 -16.99 14.74
C GLY A 361 -71.62 -16.68 16.23
N GLY A 362 -72.25 -15.54 16.53
CA GLY A 362 -72.60 -15.16 17.90
C GLY A 362 -73.84 -15.89 18.46
N THR A 363 -74.06 -15.79 19.77
CA THR A 363 -75.24 -16.33 20.47
C THR A 363 -76.21 -15.21 20.83
N TYR A 364 -77.50 -15.38 20.51
CA TYR A 364 -78.54 -14.43 20.89
C TYR A 364 -79.19 -14.84 22.22
N SER A 365 -79.39 -13.90 23.14
CA SER A 365 -80.02 -14.18 24.44
C SER A 365 -80.90 -13.01 24.92
N GLY A 366 -81.88 -13.30 25.78
CA GLY A 366 -82.80 -12.30 26.32
C GLY A 366 -84.21 -12.85 26.56
N SER A 367 -85.06 -12.08 27.25
CA SER A 367 -86.47 -12.44 27.45
C SER A 367 -87.21 -12.50 26.10
N GLY A 368 -87.88 -13.62 25.83
CA GLY A 368 -88.59 -13.83 24.56
C GLY A 368 -87.68 -14.16 23.37
N VAL A 369 -86.37 -14.29 23.56
CA VAL A 369 -85.40 -14.67 22.53
C VAL A 369 -85.16 -16.18 22.58
N THR A 370 -85.24 -16.86 21.43
CA THR A 370 -84.78 -18.23 21.25
C THR A 370 -83.72 -18.22 20.16
N ASP A 371 -82.50 -18.64 20.49
CA ASP A 371 -81.42 -18.77 19.51
C ASP A 371 -81.60 -20.08 18.72
N SER A 372 -81.68 -19.98 17.40
CA SER A 372 -81.74 -21.13 16.50
C SER A 372 -80.36 -21.75 16.22
N GLY A 373 -79.29 -21.24 16.81
CA GLY A 373 -77.92 -21.76 16.65
C GLY A 373 -77.37 -21.58 15.23
N ASN A 374 -78.01 -20.71 14.45
CA ASN A 374 -77.63 -20.35 13.08
C ASN A 374 -76.86 -19.02 13.04
N GLY A 375 -76.22 -18.67 14.16
CA GLY A 375 -75.37 -17.50 14.31
C GLY A 375 -74.41 -17.32 13.15
#